data_AF-A0A382ALN1-F1
#
_entry.id   AF-A0A382ALN1-F1
#
_cell.length_a   1.000
_cell.length_b   1.000
_cell.length_c   1.000
_cell.angle_alpha   90.00
_cell.angle_beta   90.00
_cell.angle_gamma   90.00
#
_symmetry.space_group_name_H-M   'P 1'
#
loop_
_entity.id
_entity.type
_entity.pdbx_description
1 polymer ?
#
loop_
_entity_poly.entity_id
_entity_poly.type
_entity_poly.pdbx_seq_one_letter_code
_entity_poly.pdbx_strand_id
1 'polypeptide(L)'
;ENKWLELIKIREICNSSIELKRASKEIGSSLEANLIIYLNEKLTKFTKGVDFSELCITSDAKIEKNKSDEILVKTIKAKGQKCPVCWKININKCERHSI
;
A
#
# COMPACT_ATOMS: atom_id res chain seq x y z
N GLU A 1 10.29 -3.19 20.33
CA GLU A 1 9.08 -2.33 20.27
C GLU A 1 9.10 -1.29 19.16
N ASN A 2 10.15 -0.46 19.04
CA ASN A 2 10.15 0.70 18.13
C ASN A 2 9.81 0.41 16.65
N LYS A 3 10.22 -0.73 16.08
CA LYS A 3 9.92 -1.07 14.68
C LYS A 3 8.41 -1.15 14.42
N TRP A 4 7.65 -1.81 15.29
CA TRP A 4 6.21 -2.01 15.09
C TRP A 4 5.45 -0.69 15.19
N LEU A 5 5.84 0.18 16.14
CA LEU A 5 5.27 1.51 16.27
C LEU A 5 5.47 2.36 15.00
N GLU A 6 6.66 2.32 14.40
CA GLU A 6 6.91 3.02 13.13
C GLU A 6 6.08 2.44 11.96
N LEU A 7 5.88 1.13 11.91
CA LEU A 7 5.00 0.51 10.91
C LEU A 7 3.54 0.94 11.06
N ILE A 8 3.04 1.05 12.30
CA ILE A 8 1.68 1.54 12.58
C ILE A 8 1.54 2.99 12.10
N LYS A 9 2.51 3.86 12.41
CA LYS A 9 2.49 5.26 11.95
C LYS A 9 2.41 5.36 10.42
N ILE A 10 3.23 4.58 9.71
CA ILE A 10 3.19 4.56 8.24
C ILE A 10 1.83 4.06 7.74
N ARG A 11 1.29 3.01 8.37
CA ARG A 11 -0.02 2.43 8.02
C ARG A 11 -1.17 3.43 8.23
N GLU A 12 -1.14 4.22 9.30
CA GLU A 12 -2.14 5.26 9.56
C GLU A 12 -2.17 6.29 8.43
N ILE A 13 -1.00 6.76 7.99
CA ILE A 13 -0.87 7.70 6.87
C ILE A 13 -1.36 7.07 5.56
N CYS A 14 -1.06 5.78 5.34
CA CYS A 14 -1.59 5.05 4.19
C CYS A 14 -3.12 4.99 4.20
N ASN A 15 -3.72 4.66 5.35
CA ASN A 15 -5.18 4.63 5.51
C ASN A 15 -5.79 6.00 5.23
N SER A 16 -5.23 7.09 5.76
CA SER A 16 -5.71 8.44 5.44
C SER A 16 -5.68 8.74 3.93
N SER A 17 -4.63 8.34 3.23
CA SER A 17 -4.52 8.49 1.77
C SER A 17 -5.57 7.66 1.01
N ILE A 18 -5.89 6.46 1.48
CA ILE A 18 -6.94 5.59 0.93
C ILE A 18 -8.33 6.20 1.14
N GLU A 19 -8.61 6.72 2.34
CA GLU A 19 -9.92 7.32 2.63
C GLU A 19 -10.20 8.56 1.77
N LEU A 20 -9.18 9.35 1.42
CA LEU A 20 -9.34 10.45 0.46
C LEU A 20 -9.84 9.96 -0.91
N LYS A 21 -9.38 8.78 -1.36
CA LYS A 21 -9.83 8.16 -2.61
C LYS A 21 -11.21 7.51 -2.50
N ARG A 22 -11.58 7.01 -1.32
CA ARG A 22 -12.93 6.52 -1.07
C ARG A 22 -13.94 7.67 -1.02
N ALA A 23 -13.56 8.79 -0.39
CA ALA A 23 -14.37 10.01 -0.34
C ALA A 23 -14.61 10.61 -1.73
N SER A 24 -13.62 10.56 -2.63
CA SER A 24 -13.77 10.95 -4.04
C SER A 24 -14.51 9.92 -4.91
N LYS A 25 -14.94 8.78 -4.33
CA LYS A 25 -15.59 7.65 -5.02
C LYS A 25 -14.74 7.03 -6.13
N GLU A 26 -13.42 7.24 -6.11
CA GLU A 26 -12.51 6.61 -7.07
C GLU A 26 -12.36 5.11 -6.80
N ILE A 27 -12.44 4.69 -5.53
CA ILE A 27 -12.35 3.29 -5.08
C ILE A 27 -13.47 2.96 -4.08
N GLY A 28 -13.92 1.71 -4.07
CA GLY A 28 -14.84 1.20 -3.04
C GLY A 28 -14.09 0.55 -1.86
N SER A 29 -13.20 -0.38 -2.17
CA SER A 29 -12.38 -1.12 -1.20
C SER A 29 -10.90 -0.69 -1.21
N SER A 30 -10.17 -0.91 -0.11
CA SER A 30 -8.70 -0.74 -0.07
C SER A 30 -8.00 -1.67 -1.06
N LEU A 31 -8.58 -2.84 -1.34
CA LEU A 31 -8.10 -3.76 -2.38
C LEU A 31 -8.22 -3.18 -3.79
N GLU A 32 -8.95 -2.09 -4.01
CA GLU A 32 -8.96 -1.40 -5.30
C GLU A 32 -7.84 -0.35 -5.41
N ALA A 33 -6.93 -0.28 -4.44
CA ALA A 33 -5.83 0.66 -4.41
C ALA A 33 -4.46 -0.01 -4.53
N ASN A 34 -3.52 0.74 -5.11
CA ASN A 34 -2.08 0.53 -5.04
C ASN A 34 -1.44 1.71 -4.31
N LEU A 35 -0.43 1.44 -3.48
CA LEU A 35 0.26 2.47 -2.70
C LEU A 35 1.67 2.73 -3.22
N ILE A 36 2.06 4.00 -3.23
CA ILE A 36 3.45 4.42 -3.30
C ILE A 36 3.78 5.17 -2.02
N ILE A 37 4.66 4.59 -1.21
CA ILE A 37 5.03 5.09 0.11
C ILE A 37 6.43 5.66 0.02
N TYR A 38 6.54 6.98 0.18
CA TYR A 38 7.79 7.71 0.13
C TYR A 38 8.34 7.87 1.54
N LEU A 39 9.51 7.29 1.78
CA LEU A 39 10.14 7.24 3.10
C LEU A 39 11.58 7.73 3.05
N ASN A 40 12.04 8.39 4.12
CA ASN A 40 13.46 8.68 4.28
C ASN A 40 14.28 7.38 4.42
N GLU A 41 15.62 7.50 4.37
CA GLU A 41 16.50 6.34 4.41
C GLU A 41 16.35 5.52 5.71
N LYS A 42 16.16 6.21 6.84
CA LYS A 42 16.00 5.57 8.16
C LYS A 42 14.74 4.70 8.21
N LEU A 43 13.59 5.24 7.80
CA LEU A 43 12.33 4.52 7.75
C LEU A 43 12.35 3.39 6.71
N THR A 44 12.98 3.62 5.56
CA THR A 44 13.18 2.58 4.53
C THR A 44 13.95 1.36 5.06
N LYS A 45 14.89 1.55 6.01
CA LYS A 45 15.59 0.43 6.66
C LYS A 45 14.65 -0.35 7.59
N PHE A 46 13.76 0.33 8.32
CA PHE A 46 12.79 -0.32 9.21
C PHE A 46 11.74 -1.13 8.46
N THR A 47 11.36 -0.69 7.26
CA THR A 47 10.34 -1.36 6.43
C THR A 47 10.87 -2.56 5.65
N LYS A 48 12.18 -2.85 5.68
CA LYS A 48 12.74 -4.04 5.03
C LYS A 48 12.06 -5.33 5.52
N GLY A 49 11.66 -6.16 4.57
CA GLY A 49 11.00 -7.44 4.79
C GLY A 49 9.51 -7.35 5.17
N VAL A 50 8.91 -6.15 5.13
CA VAL A 50 7.49 -5.95 5.39
C VAL A 50 6.75 -5.82 4.06
N ASP A 51 5.73 -6.65 3.86
CA ASP A 51 4.78 -6.50 2.75
C ASP A 51 3.72 -5.47 3.12
N PHE A 52 3.86 -4.26 2.56
CA PHE A 52 2.90 -3.18 2.80
C PHE A 52 1.57 -3.41 2.10
N SER A 53 1.51 -4.23 1.04
CA SER A 53 0.24 -4.56 0.40
C SER A 53 -0.64 -5.37 1.34
N GLU A 54 -0.05 -6.29 2.10
CA GLU A 54 -0.74 -7.05 3.13
C GLU A 54 -1.04 -6.20 4.36
N LEU A 55 -0.07 -5.41 4.84
CA LEU A 55 -0.24 -4.57 6.02
C LEU A 55 -1.34 -3.50 5.86
N CYS A 56 -1.45 -2.94 4.65
CA CYS A 56 -2.45 -1.92 4.30
C CYS A 56 -3.68 -2.51 3.60
N ILE A 57 -3.74 -3.82 3.39
CA ILE A 57 -4.86 -4.52 2.73
C ILE A 57 -5.17 -3.90 1.36
N THR A 58 -4.13 -3.70 0.56
CA THR A 58 -4.19 -3.14 -0.80
C THR A 58 -3.80 -4.18 -1.85
N SER A 59 -4.05 -3.88 -3.11
CA SER A 59 -3.65 -4.77 -4.21
C SER A 59 -2.15 -4.82 -4.38
N ASP A 60 -1.49 -3.68 -4.25
CA ASP A 60 -0.05 -3.55 -4.32
C ASP A 60 0.43 -2.40 -3.42
N ALA A 61 1.71 -2.44 -3.05
CA ALA A 61 2.37 -1.35 -2.36
C ALA A 61 3.88 -1.38 -2.65
N LYS A 62 4.43 -0.22 -3.00
CA LYS A 62 5.88 -0.05 -3.15
C LYS A 62 6.42 1.07 -2.27
N ILE A 63 7.67 0.90 -1.85
CA ILE A 63 8.40 1.89 -1.07
C ILE A 63 9.40 2.59 -2.00
N GLU A 64 9.36 3.92 -2.02
CA GLU A 64 10.32 4.76 -2.72
C GLU A 64 11.09 5.62 -1.72
N LYS A 65 12.39 5.83 -1.97
CA LYS A 65 13.21 6.67 -1.10
C LYS A 65 12.87 8.14 -1.34
N ASN A 66 12.75 8.89 -0.25
CA ASN A 66 12.58 10.33 -0.23
C ASN A 66 13.76 10.98 0.51
N LYS A 67 14.10 12.22 0.15
CA LYS A 67 15.08 13.03 0.88
C LYS A 67 14.46 13.79 2.06
N SER A 68 13.14 14.05 2.01
CA SER A 68 12.40 14.65 3.11
C SER A 68 12.21 13.65 4.26
N ASP A 69 12.15 14.16 5.49
CA ASP A 69 11.78 13.38 6.68
C ASP A 69 10.27 13.13 6.77
N GLU A 70 9.47 13.77 5.91
CA GLU A 70 8.03 13.54 5.81
C GLU A 70 7.73 12.19 5.14
N ILE A 71 6.76 11.46 5.73
CA ILE A 71 6.16 10.28 5.12
C ILE A 71 5.08 10.76 4.17
N LEU A 72 5.28 10.53 2.86
CA LEU A 72 4.27 10.85 1.85
C LEU A 72 3.69 9.55 1.28
N VAL A 73 2.37 9.51 1.14
CA VAL A 73 1.69 8.34 0.55
C VAL A 73 0.80 8.76 -0.60
N LYS A 74 1.07 8.19 -1.77
CA LYS A 74 0.23 8.33 -2.95
C LYS A 74 -0.59 7.07 -3.15
N THR A 75 -1.91 7.23 -3.08
CA THR A 75 -2.87 6.18 -3.41
C THR A 75 -3.30 6.29 -4.87
N ILE A 76 -3.23 5.18 -5.60
CA ILE A 76 -3.61 5.08 -7.01
C ILE A 76 -4.63 3.96 -7.15
N LYS A 77 -5.67 4.13 -7.97
CA LYS A 77 -6.59 3.02 -8.29
C LYS A 77 -5.82 1.88 -8.97
N ALA A 78 -5.94 0.68 -8.43
CA ALA A 78 -5.35 -0.52 -8.97
C ALA A 78 -5.93 -0.81 -10.37
N LYS A 79 -5.07 -1.28 -11.27
CA LYS A 79 -5.43 -1.58 -12.67
C LYS A 79 -5.39 -3.08 -12.92
N GLY A 80 -6.27 -3.55 -13.79
CA GLY A 80 -6.34 -4.95 -14.20
C GLY A 80 -7.61 -5.64 -13.70
N GLN A 81 -7.51 -6.93 -13.44
CA GLN A 81 -8.65 -7.78 -13.10
C GLN A 81 -8.64 -8.18 -11.62
N LYS A 82 -9.82 -8.18 -11.01
CA LYS A 82 -10.01 -8.66 -9.64
C LYS A 82 -9.87 -10.18 -9.60
N CYS A 83 -9.00 -10.68 -8.71
CA CYS A 83 -8.91 -12.11 -8.43
C CYS A 83 -10.17 -12.58 -7.67
N PRO A 84 -10.85 -13.67 -8.09
CA PRO A 84 -12.05 -14.15 -7.40
C PRO A 84 -11.74 -14.71 -5.99
N VAL A 85 -10.49 -15.08 -5.71
CA VAL A 85 -10.09 -15.73 -4.44
C VAL A 85 -9.57 -14.71 -3.43
N CYS A 86 -8.48 -13.99 -3.76
CA CYS A 86 -7.87 -13.04 -2.82
C CYS A 86 -8.39 -11.61 -2.97
N TRP A 87 -9.22 -11.35 -3.98
CA TRP A 87 -9.84 -10.04 -4.27
C TRP A 87 -8.88 -8.89 -4.62
N LYS A 88 -7.57 -9.12 -4.62
CA LYS A 88 -6.59 -8.18 -5.18
C LYS A 88 -6.79 -8.05 -6.69
N ILE A 89 -6.58 -6.83 -7.18
CA ILE A 89 -6.61 -6.42 -8.58
C ILE A 89 -5.17 -6.44 -9.11
N ASN A 90 -4.95 -7.24 -10.16
CA ASN A 90 -3.64 -7.37 -10.78
C ASN A 90 -3.76 -7.15 -12.29
N ILE A 91 -2.75 -6.51 -12.89
CA ILE A 91 -2.64 -6.35 -14.35
C ILE A 91 -2.49 -7.73 -15.02
N ASN A 92 -1.67 -8.57 -14.42
CA ASN A 92 -1.45 -9.95 -14.84
C ASN A 92 -2.32 -10.91 -14.02
N LYS A 93 -2.03 -12.21 -14.13
CA LYS A 93 -2.68 -13.24 -13.31
C LYS A 93 -2.30 -13.12 -11.84
N CYS A 94 -3.17 -13.60 -10.96
CA CYS A 94 -2.89 -13.68 -9.53
C CYS A 94 -1.79 -14.70 -9.25
N GLU A 95 -0.68 -14.28 -8.67
CA GLU A 95 0.47 -15.15 -8.39
C GLU A 95 0.11 -16.36 -7.51
N ARG A 96 -0.84 -16.20 -6.57
CA ARG A 96 -1.24 -17.26 -5.64
C ARG A 96 -2.09 -18.37 -6.26
N HIS A 97 -2.75 -18.09 -7.39
CA HIS A 97 -3.70 -19.02 -8.01
C HIS A 97 -3.54 -19.04 -9.54
N SER A 98 -2.32 -18.86 -10.02
CA SER A 98 -1.97 -19.02 -11.44
C SER A 98 -1.86 -20.51 -11.77
N ILE A 99 -2.99 -21.20 -11.78
CA ILE A 99 -3.14 -22.50 -12.45
C ILE A 99 -3.77 -22.24 -13.82
#